data_AF-A0A9D9SEW0-F1
#
_entry.id   AF-A0A9D9SEW0-F1
#
_cell.length_a   1.000
_cell.length_b   1.000
_cell.length_c   1.000
_cell.angle_alpha   90.00
_cell.angle_beta   90.00
_cell.angle_gamma   90.00
#
_symmetry.space_group_name_H-M   'P 1'
#
loop_
_entity.id
_entity.type
_entity.pdbx_description
1 polymer ?
#
loop_
_entity_poly.entity_id
_entity_poly.type
_entity_poly.pdbx_seq_one_letter_code
_entity_poly.pdbx_strand_id
1 'polypeptide(L)' 'MSEEAVQAAEAVEETTAVAPVEETPAEPEDVSYQAVEKEGTVTAIWEMQGQKHLRTIDPRSNEGKQILALFETAA' A
#
# COMPACT_ATOMS: atom_id res chain seq x y z
N MET A 1 -61.42 5.07 15.12
CA MET A 1 -60.28 5.79 14.52
C MET A 1 -59.10 5.51 15.42
N SER A 2 -57.95 5.15 14.83
CA SER A 2 -56.68 4.77 15.45
C SER A 2 -56.67 3.34 16.03
N GLU A 3 -55.73 2.47 15.70
CA GLU A 3 -54.58 2.55 14.79
C GLU A 3 -54.15 1.10 14.60
N GLU A 4 -54.20 0.59 13.37
CA GLU A 4 -53.61 -0.69 13.02
C GLU A 4 -52.57 -0.37 11.94
N ALA A 5 -51.30 -0.31 12.33
CA ALA A 5 -50.17 -0.35 11.41
C ALA A 5 -48.88 -0.39 12.24
N VAL A 6 -48.33 -1.59 12.47
CA VAL A 6 -47.13 -2.11 11.78
C VAL A 6 -46.52 -3.28 12.56
N GLN A 7 -46.74 -4.48 12.03
CA GLN A 7 -45.89 -5.67 12.16
C GLN A 7 -44.48 -5.31 11.65
N ALA A 8 -43.42 -5.58 12.42
CA ALA A 8 -42.70 -6.86 12.49
C ALA A 8 -41.90 -7.17 11.21
N ALA A 9 -40.58 -7.08 11.31
CA ALA A 9 -39.56 -7.94 10.70
C ALA A 9 -38.18 -7.36 11.08
N GLU A 10 -37.39 -8.05 11.89
CA GLU A 10 -36.21 -8.83 11.44
C GLU A 10 -35.01 -7.89 11.11
N ALA A 11 -33.76 -8.11 11.52
CA ALA A 11 -33.05 -9.30 11.94
C ALA A 11 -31.66 -8.89 12.48
N VAL A 12 -30.97 -9.85 13.12
CA VAL A 12 -29.50 -10.01 13.16
C VAL A 12 -28.76 -9.00 14.06
N GLU A 13 -28.42 -9.37 15.30
CA GLU A 13 -27.27 -10.20 15.71
C GLU A 13 -25.89 -9.63 15.37
N GLU A 14 -24.94 -10.03 16.21
CA GLU A 14 -23.48 -9.89 16.10
C GLU A 14 -22.87 -8.70 16.87
N THR A 15 -22.46 -8.92 18.13
CA THR A 15 -21.11 -9.41 18.49
C THR A 15 -20.01 -8.55 17.85
N THR A 16 -19.28 -7.81 18.67
CA THR A 16 -17.82 -7.98 18.82
C THR A 16 -17.27 -6.84 19.66
N ALA A 17 -16.66 -7.23 20.77
CA ALA A 17 -15.80 -6.41 21.59
C ALA A 17 -14.70 -5.76 20.74
N VAL A 18 -14.60 -4.44 20.77
CA VAL A 18 -13.41 -3.74 20.28
C VAL A 18 -12.42 -3.63 21.44
N ALA A 19 -11.47 -4.56 21.45
CA ALA A 19 -10.23 -4.48 22.19
C ALA A 19 -9.43 -3.22 21.76
N PRO A 20 -8.58 -2.66 22.64
CA PRO A 20 -7.72 -1.55 22.29
C PRO A 20 -6.65 -2.05 21.31
N VAL A 21 -6.74 -1.63 20.05
CA VAL A 21 -5.62 -1.78 19.11
C VAL A 21 -4.60 -0.71 19.47
N GLU A 22 -3.43 -1.19 19.94
CA GLU A 22 -2.22 -0.41 20.14
C GLU A 22 -1.94 0.47 18.92
N GLU A 23 -1.97 1.78 19.15
CA GLU A 23 -1.46 2.80 18.23
C GLU A 23 0.07 2.66 18.17
N THR A 24 0.54 1.76 17.31
CA THR A 24 1.94 1.78 16.86
C THR A 24 2.11 3.02 16.00
N PRO A 25 3.13 3.87 16.24
CA PRO A 25 3.35 5.05 15.40
C PRO A 25 3.57 4.56 13.98
N ALA A 26 2.69 4.97 13.06
CA ALA A 26 2.89 4.77 11.65
C ALA A 26 4.19 5.48 11.26
N GLU A 27 5.27 4.71 11.18
CA GLU A 27 6.54 5.16 10.59
C GLU A 27 6.20 5.75 9.21
N PRO A 28 6.80 6.89 8.83
CA PRO A 28 6.53 7.51 7.55
C PRO A 28 6.76 6.43 6.50
N GLU A 29 5.75 6.13 5.71
CA GLU A 29 5.77 4.97 4.82
C GLU A 29 7.02 5.02 3.92
N ASP A 30 8.06 4.27 4.28
CA ASP A 30 9.39 4.43 3.72
C ASP A 30 9.35 3.95 2.26
N VAL A 31 9.52 4.90 1.33
CA VAL A 31 9.53 4.61 -0.11
C VAL A 31 10.91 4.04 -0.47
N SER A 32 10.92 2.77 -0.82
CA SER A 32 12.10 2.03 -1.26
C SER A 32 12.06 1.77 -2.76
N TYR A 33 13.21 1.77 -3.43
CA TYR A 33 13.28 1.45 -4.85
C TYR A 33 14.02 0.13 -5.06
N GLN A 34 13.55 -0.72 -5.98
CA GLN A 34 14.19 -1.99 -6.31
C GLN A 34 14.39 -2.13 -7.81
N ALA A 35 15.65 -2.21 -8.25
CA ALA A 35 15.99 -2.41 -9.65
C ALA A 35 15.86 -3.90 -10.03
N VAL A 36 15.10 -4.19 -11.08
CA VAL A 36 14.95 -5.52 -11.67
C VAL A 36 15.89 -5.63 -12.85
N GLU A 37 16.94 -6.42 -12.69
CA GLU A 37 17.96 -6.66 -13.71
C GLU A 37 17.70 -7.97 -14.45
N LYS A 38 17.85 -7.93 -15.77
CA LYS A 38 17.84 -9.12 -16.62
C LYS A 38 19.03 -9.04 -17.57
N GLU A 39 19.81 -10.12 -17.63
CA GLU A 39 20.98 -10.22 -18.51
C GLU A 39 22.00 -9.06 -18.30
N GLY A 40 22.13 -8.59 -17.05
CA GLY A 40 23.03 -7.48 -16.69
C GLY A 40 22.53 -6.08 -17.10
N THR A 41 21.26 -5.96 -17.51
CA THR A 41 20.63 -4.66 -17.80
C THR A 41 19.42 -4.45 -16.89
N VAL A 42 19.33 -3.29 -16.24
CA VAL A 42 18.12 -2.89 -15.50
C VAL A 42 16.97 -2.76 -16.49
N THR A 43 15.92 -3.56 -16.30
CA THR A 43 14.73 -3.60 -17.16
C THR A 43 13.57 -2.83 -16.59
N ALA A 44 13.51 -2.71 -15.26
CA ALA A 44 12.44 -2.03 -14.54
C ALA A 44 12.95 -1.60 -13.17
N ILE A 45 12.36 -0.55 -12.61
CA ILE A 45 12.59 -0.14 -11.22
C ILE A 45 11.24 -0.15 -10.53
N TRP A 46 11.12 -0.81 -9.38
CA TRP A 46 9.90 -0.84 -8.61
C TRP A 46 9.98 0.18 -7.49
N GLU A 47 9.01 1.09 -7.46
CA GLU A 47 8.73 1.91 -6.29
C GLU A 47 7.90 1.09 -5.32
N MET A 48 8.45 0.86 -4.14
CA MET A 48 7.87 0.07 -3.06
C MET A 48 7.60 1.01 -1.89
N GLN A 49 6.50 0.78 -1.19
CA GLN A 49 6.18 1.46 0.06
C GLN A 49 6.04 0.39 1.13
N GLY A 50 7.07 0.27 1.98
CA GLY A 50 7.26 -0.92 2.80
C GLY A 50 7.31 -2.20 1.94
N GLN A 51 6.31 -3.08 2.09
CA GLN A 51 6.21 -4.34 1.31
C GLN A 51 5.32 -4.25 0.06
N LYS A 52 4.66 -3.11 -0.17
CA LYS A 52 3.70 -2.96 -1.28
C LYS A 52 4.37 -2.35 -2.50
N HIS A 53 4.13 -2.94 -3.67
CA HIS A 53 4.48 -2.31 -4.95
C HIS A 53 3.52 -1.16 -5.26
N LEU A 54 4.07 0.05 -5.40
CA LEU A 54 3.32 1.23 -5.85
C LEU A 54 3.23 1.27 -7.37
N ARG A 55 4.38 1.30 -8.03
CA ARG A 55 4.48 1.43 -9.49
C ARG A 55 5.82 0.97 -10.04
N THR A 56 5.80 0.66 -11.33
CA THR A 56 7.01 0.37 -12.10
C THR A 56 7.48 1.63 -12.84
N ILE A 57 8.71 2.03 -12.59
CA ILE A 57 9.41 3.15 -13.21
C ILE A 57 10.32 2.60 -14.30
N ASP A 58 10.26 3.23 -15.48
CA ASP A 58 11.14 2.87 -16.59
C ASP A 58 12.57 3.37 -16.30
N PRO A 59 13.60 2.51 -16.38
CA PRO A 59 14.98 2.87 -16.01
C PRO A 59 15.61 3.89 -16.97
N ARG A 60 15.07 4.08 -18.17
CA ARG A 60 15.57 5.04 -19.17
C ARG A 60 14.87 6.40 -19.05
N SER A 61 13.77 6.47 -18.32
CA SER A 61 13.08 7.72 -17.98
C SER A 61 13.96 8.65 -17.14
N ASN A 62 13.56 9.92 -17.03
CA ASN A 62 14.30 10.89 -16.20
C ASN A 62 14.30 10.46 -14.72
N GLU A 63 13.13 10.05 -14.20
CA GLU A 63 12.98 9.56 -12.83
C GLU A 63 13.82 8.29 -12.60
N GLY A 64 13.74 7.31 -13.50
CA GLY A 64 14.52 6.08 -13.41
C GLY A 64 16.03 6.32 -13.40
N LYS A 65 16.53 7.24 -14.22
CA LYS A 65 17.94 7.64 -14.23
C LYS A 65 18.39 8.29 -12.93
N GLN A 66 17.56 9.15 -12.33
CA GLN A 66 17.86 9.75 -11.04
C GLN A 66 17.93 8.69 -9.94
N ILE A 67 16.98 7.76 -9.93
CA ILE A 67 16.96 6.66 -8.98
C ILE A 67 18.20 5.79 -9.15
N LEU A 68 18.55 5.38 -10.37
CA LEU A 68 19.75 4.58 -10.63
C LEU A 68 21.04 5.28 -10.18
N ALA A 69 21.15 6.60 -10.41
CA ALA A 69 22.30 7.37 -9.95
C ALA A 69 22.47 7.36 -8.43
N LEU A 70 21.37 7.28 -7.66
CA LEU A 70 21.42 7.13 -6.20
C LEU A 70 22.00 5.77 -5.79
N PHE A 71 21.67 4.70 -6.53
CA PHE A 71 22.23 3.37 -6.28
C PHE A 71 23.70 3.25 -6.72
N GLU A 72 24.09 3.89 -7.83
CA GLU A 72 25.49 3.92 -8.28
C GLU A 72 26.38 4.74 -7.34
N THR A 73 25.85 5.79 -6.70
CA THR A 73 26.61 6.66 -5.78
C THR A 73 26.83 6.05 -4.39
N ALA A 74 26.04 5.03 -4.01
CA ALA A 74 26.13 4.38 -2.71
C ALA A 74 27.16 3.22 -2.64
N ALA A 75 27.92 2.98 -3.72
CA ALA A 75 28.93 1.91 -3.84
C ALA A 75 30.36 2.38 -3.54
#